data_AF-A0A5B8A5F3-F1
#
_entry.id   AF-A0A5B8A5F3-F1
#
_cell.length_a   1.000
_cell.length_b   1.000
_cell.length_c   1.000
_cell.angle_alpha   90.00
_cell.angle_beta   90.00
_cell.angle_gamma   90.00
#
_symmetry.space_group_name_H-M   'P 1'
#
loop_
_entity.id
_entity.type
_entity.pdbx_description
1 polymer ?
#
loop_
_entity_poly.entity_id
_entity_poly.type
_entity_poly.pdbx_seq_one_letter_code
_entity_poly.pdbx_strand_id
1 'polypeptide(L)'
;MAFQCDDDNAKPCPGDAVERKIEELKAKPKQNPAAEVYEYTYKGQKVYLISSDCCDQYNLLYDQCMTTICAPSGGFSGAGDGRCADFYDKATDKRLVWRDNR
;
A
#
# COMPACT_ATOMS: atom_id res chain seq x y z
N MET A 1 7.42 26.45 7.56
CA MET A 1 7.70 25.34 6.62
C MET A 1 6.49 25.20 5.73
N ALA A 2 6.67 25.27 4.40
CA ALA A 2 5.56 25.26 3.46
C ALA A 2 4.96 23.85 3.32
N PHE A 3 3.66 23.70 3.59
CA PHE A 3 2.83 22.62 3.07
C PHE A 3 1.58 23.28 2.49
N GLN A 4 1.75 23.91 1.33
CA GLN A 4 0.64 24.34 0.49
C GLN A 4 0.19 23.13 -0.31
N CYS A 5 -1.11 22.83 -0.30
CA CYS A 5 -1.94 22.57 -1.48
C CYS A 5 -3.38 22.36 -1.00
N ASP A 6 -4.12 23.47 -0.89
CA ASP A 6 -5.55 23.52 -1.19
C ASP A 6 -5.71 23.21 -2.69
N ASP A 7 -6.59 22.26 -3.04
CA ASP A 7 -7.39 22.33 -4.27
C ASP A 7 -8.67 21.49 -4.08
N ASP A 8 -9.79 22.18 -4.17
CA ASP A 8 -11.16 21.70 -4.07
C ASP A 8 -11.58 21.03 -5.40
N ASN A 9 -12.23 19.86 -5.31
CA ASN A 9 -13.08 19.28 -6.37
C ASN A 9 -12.50 18.56 -7.61
N ALA A 10 -11.37 17.84 -7.51
CA ALA A 10 -11.07 16.70 -8.40
C ALA A 10 -10.03 15.71 -7.81
N LYS A 11 -10.18 15.29 -6.54
CA LYS A 11 -9.23 14.46 -5.74
C LYS A 11 -7.83 14.30 -6.38
N PRO A 12 -7.01 15.37 -6.49
CA PRO A 12 -5.68 15.28 -7.04
C PRO A 12 -4.87 14.42 -6.09
N CYS A 13 -4.33 13.32 -6.58
CA CYS A 13 -3.57 12.39 -5.78
C CYS A 13 -2.23 13.06 -5.51
N PRO A 14 -1.92 13.42 -4.25
CA PRO A 14 -0.68 14.12 -3.95
C PRO A 14 0.48 13.20 -4.33
N GLY A 15 1.47 13.73 -5.06
CA GLY A 15 2.63 12.95 -5.51
C GLY A 15 3.42 12.33 -4.35
N ASP A 16 3.27 12.89 -3.15
CA ASP A 16 3.84 12.45 -1.88
C ASP A 16 2.93 11.50 -1.05
N ALA A 17 1.78 11.05 -1.58
CA ALA A 17 0.84 10.20 -0.85
C ALA A 17 1.51 8.96 -0.23
N VAL A 18 2.45 8.36 -0.97
CA VAL A 18 3.22 7.21 -0.49
C VAL A 18 4.13 7.53 0.67
N GLU A 19 4.78 8.68 0.63
CA GLU A 19 5.68 9.13 1.71
C GLU A 19 4.88 9.39 2.98
N ARG A 20 3.72 10.05 2.86
CA ARG A 20 2.81 10.26 4.01
C ARG A 20 2.36 8.94 4.63
N LYS A 21 2.02 7.96 3.80
CA LYS A 21 1.64 6.63 4.28
C LYS A 21 2.78 5.92 5.00
N ILE A 22 4.01 6.05 4.49
CA ILE A 22 5.22 5.52 5.14
C ILE A 22 5.43 6.19 6.50
N GLU A 23 5.27 7.51 6.61
CA GLU A 23 5.37 8.22 7.89
C GLU A 23 4.28 7.77 8.88
N GLU A 24 3.05 7.53 8.43
CA GLU A 24 2.00 6.93 9.26
C GLU A 24 2.38 5.52 9.75
N LEU A 25 2.98 4.69 8.89
CA LEU A 25 3.47 3.36 9.26
C LEU A 25 4.64 3.45 10.25
N LYS A 26 5.53 4.44 10.11
CA LYS A 26 6.59 4.70 11.08
C LYS A 26 6.06 5.19 12.42
N ALA A 27 4.99 5.98 12.43
CA ALA A 27 4.37 6.45 13.66
C ALA A 27 3.66 5.33 14.44
N LYS A 28 3.26 4.24 13.75
CA LYS A 28 2.74 3.04 14.39
C LYS A 28 3.82 2.31 15.20
N PRO A 29 3.42 1.56 16.25
CA PRO A 29 4.35 0.74 17.01
C PRO A 29 5.08 -0.24 16.10
N LYS A 30 6.31 -0.58 16.50
CA LYS A 30 7.12 -1.58 15.79
C LYS A 30 6.32 -2.88 15.68
N GLN A 31 6.30 -3.38 14.47
CA GLN A 31 5.39 -4.41 14.02
C GLN A 31 6.24 -5.59 13.49
N ASN A 32 5.82 -6.83 13.73
CA ASN A 32 6.58 -8.03 13.36
C ASN A 32 5.65 -9.10 12.76
N PRO A 33 5.70 -9.35 11.44
CA PRO A 33 6.75 -8.95 10.48
C PRO A 33 6.81 -7.44 10.19
N ALA A 34 7.99 -6.95 9.83
CA ALA A 34 8.21 -5.53 9.52
C ALA A 34 7.28 -5.04 8.39
N ALA A 35 6.77 -3.82 8.52
CA ALA A 35 5.98 -3.19 7.47
C ALA A 35 6.83 -3.00 6.21
N GLU A 36 6.29 -3.43 5.08
CA GLU A 36 6.92 -3.33 3.76
C GLU A 36 5.94 -2.68 2.80
N VAL A 37 6.44 -1.74 2.01
CA VAL A 37 5.72 -1.07 0.94
C VAL A 37 6.38 -1.46 -0.37
N TYR A 38 5.65 -2.22 -1.16
CA TYR A 38 6.07 -2.65 -2.49
C TYR A 38 5.23 -1.92 -3.54
N GLU A 39 5.87 -1.32 -4.53
CA GLU A 39 5.24 -0.80 -5.73
C GLU A 39 5.14 -1.92 -6.77
N TYR A 40 4.01 -1.95 -7.47
CA TYR A 40 3.77 -2.82 -8.62
C TYR A 40 3.06 -2.01 -9.70
N THR A 41 3.14 -2.51 -10.94
CA THR A 41 2.28 -2.09 -12.04
C THR A 41 1.19 -3.14 -12.22
N TYR A 42 -0.07 -2.79 -11.98
CA TYR A 42 -1.22 -3.69 -12.15
C TYR A 42 -2.22 -3.04 -13.09
N LYS A 43 -2.60 -3.76 -14.16
CA LYS A 43 -3.53 -3.26 -15.20
C LYS A 43 -3.09 -1.92 -15.83
N GLY A 44 -1.78 -1.70 -15.95
CA GLY A 44 -1.20 -0.47 -16.49
C GLY A 44 -1.23 0.73 -15.53
N GLN A 45 -1.58 0.51 -14.25
CA GLN A 45 -1.59 1.53 -13.22
C GLN A 45 -0.59 1.19 -12.12
N LYS A 46 0.04 2.21 -11.52
CA LYS A 46 0.87 2.01 -10.34
C LYS A 46 0.00 1.74 -9.12
N VAL A 47 0.37 0.71 -8.38
CA VAL A 47 -0.27 0.31 -7.14
C VAL A 47 0.78 -0.01 -6.09
N TYR A 48 0.43 0.16 -4.82
CA TYR A 48 1.31 -0.05 -3.69
C TYR A 48 0.73 -1.12 -2.77
N LEU A 49 1.42 -2.24 -2.62
CA LEU A 49 1.08 -3.28 -1.68
C LEU A 49 1.77 -2.99 -0.34
N ILE A 50 0.99 -2.91 0.72
CA ILE A 50 1.51 -2.70 2.08
C ILE A 50 1.26 -3.98 2.89
N SER A 51 2.31 -4.53 3.47
CA SER A 51 2.20 -5.67 4.38
C SER A 51 1.63 -5.25 5.74
N SER A 52 0.85 -6.14 6.34
CA SER A 52 0.25 -5.93 7.66
C SER A 52 1.07 -6.60 8.77
N ASP A 53 0.86 -6.13 10.01
CA ASP A 53 1.60 -6.51 11.21
C ASP A 53 1.33 -7.95 11.66
N CYS A 54 0.20 -8.51 11.26
CA CYS A 54 -0.23 -9.82 11.70
C CYS A 54 -0.65 -10.69 10.53
N CYS A 55 -0.35 -11.98 10.60
CA CYS A 55 -0.74 -12.99 9.60
C CYS A 55 -2.26 -13.04 9.38
N ASP A 56 -3.05 -12.69 10.41
CA ASP A 56 -4.51 -12.64 10.35
C ASP A 56 -5.05 -11.34 9.72
N GLN A 57 -4.17 -10.38 9.40
CA GLN A 57 -4.56 -9.12 8.75
C GLN A 57 -4.34 -9.19 7.24
N TYR A 58 -5.16 -8.43 6.54
CA TYR A 58 -5.10 -8.31 5.10
C TYR A 58 -3.93 -7.42 4.67
N ASN A 59 -3.16 -7.87 3.68
CA ASN A 59 -2.17 -7.04 3.00
C ASN A 59 -2.92 -6.18 1.98
N LEU A 60 -2.98 -4.88 2.22
CA LEU A 60 -3.81 -3.98 1.44
C LEU A 60 -3.05 -3.45 0.23
N LEU A 61 -3.70 -3.53 -0.92
CA LEU A 61 -3.28 -2.90 -2.15
C LEU A 61 -3.91 -1.52 -2.25
N TYR A 62 -3.07 -0.54 -2.50
CA TYR A 62 -3.43 0.85 -2.64
C TYR A 62 -3.16 1.33 -4.06
N ASP A 63 -3.96 2.28 -4.52
CA ASP A 63 -3.71 2.98 -5.78
C ASP A 63 -2.66 4.10 -5.59
N GLN A 64 -2.33 4.82 -6.67
CA GLN A 64 -1.44 5.99 -6.64
C GLN A 64 -1.85 7.08 -5.61
N CYS A 65 -3.14 7.15 -5.28
CA CYS A 65 -3.72 8.09 -4.34
C CYS A 65 -3.75 7.56 -2.89
N MET A 66 -3.10 6.42 -2.62
CA MET A 66 -3.20 5.71 -1.35
C MET A 66 -4.64 5.35 -0.95
N THR A 67 -5.52 5.10 -1.93
CA THR A 67 -6.87 4.56 -1.71
C THR A 67 -6.81 3.04 -1.75
N THR A 68 -7.39 2.38 -0.75
CA THR A 68 -7.46 0.93 -0.71
C THR A 68 -8.30 0.39 -1.87
N ILE A 69 -7.71 -0.46 -2.70
CA ILE A 69 -8.37 -1.15 -3.81
C ILE A 69 -8.95 -2.49 -3.33
N CYS A 70 -8.11 -3.30 -2.68
CA CYS A 70 -8.40 -4.68 -2.31
C CYS A 70 -7.27 -5.26 -1.44
N ALA A 71 -7.43 -6.50 -0.98
CA ALA A 71 -6.40 -7.28 -0.33
C ALA A 71 -6.09 -8.55 -1.14
N PRO A 72 -4.97 -8.60 -1.88
CA PRO A 72 -4.59 -9.80 -2.63
C PRO A 72 -4.08 -10.94 -1.74
N SER A 73 -3.69 -10.66 -0.48
CA SER A 73 -3.22 -11.68 0.47
C SER A 73 -3.49 -11.29 1.93
N GLY A 74 -3.19 -12.21 2.84
CA GLY A 74 -3.43 -12.05 4.27
C GLY A 74 -4.84 -12.46 4.68
N GLY A 75 -5.24 -12.11 5.90
CA GLY A 75 -6.48 -12.61 6.49
C GLY A 75 -6.35 -14.04 7.00
N PHE A 76 -7.40 -14.53 7.66
CA PHE A 76 -7.40 -15.85 8.32
C PHE A 76 -7.06 -17.02 7.38
N SER A 77 -7.46 -16.94 6.11
CA SER A 77 -7.13 -17.95 5.09
C SER A 77 -5.82 -17.70 4.35
N GLY A 78 -5.21 -16.53 4.53
CA GLY A 78 -4.06 -16.06 3.74
C GLY A 78 -4.38 -15.67 2.29
N ALA A 79 -5.62 -15.89 1.82
CA ALA A 79 -6.04 -15.67 0.44
C ALA A 79 -6.44 -14.22 0.13
N GLY A 80 -6.34 -13.31 1.11
CA GLY A 80 -6.82 -11.95 0.96
C GLY A 80 -8.35 -11.86 0.99
N ASP A 81 -8.89 -10.77 0.46
CA ASP A 81 -10.33 -10.51 0.44
C ASP A 81 -11.02 -11.07 -0.83
N GLY A 82 -10.27 -11.71 -1.72
CA GLY A 82 -10.78 -12.33 -2.94
C GLY A 82 -11.12 -11.37 -4.09
N ARG A 83 -11.09 -10.04 -3.88
CA ARG A 83 -11.32 -9.06 -4.96
C ARG A 83 -10.19 -8.97 -5.97
N CYS A 84 -8.98 -9.33 -5.56
CA CYS A 84 -7.75 -9.20 -6.35
C CYS A 84 -6.98 -10.52 -6.43
N ALA A 85 -7.68 -11.62 -6.70
CA ALA A 85 -7.07 -12.94 -6.82
C ALA A 85 -6.07 -13.03 -7.99
N ASP A 86 -6.28 -12.27 -9.06
CA ASP A 86 -5.37 -12.21 -10.22
C ASP A 86 -4.20 -11.24 -10.04
N PHE A 87 -4.12 -10.54 -8.89
CA PHE A 87 -3.08 -9.52 -8.67
C PHE A 87 -1.67 -10.09 -8.83
N TYR A 88 -1.35 -11.20 -8.17
CA TYR A 88 -0.01 -11.77 -8.26
C TYR A 88 0.33 -12.37 -9.63
N ASP A 89 -0.67 -12.65 -10.47
CA ASP A 89 -0.49 -13.14 -11.86
C ASP A 89 -0.29 -11.98 -12.84
N LYS A 90 -0.98 -10.85 -12.61
CA LYS A 90 -1.00 -9.69 -13.53
C LYS A 90 -0.07 -8.55 -13.11
N ALA A 91 0.28 -8.45 -11.84
CA ALA A 91 1.15 -7.39 -11.34
C ALA A 91 2.59 -7.61 -11.81
N THR A 92 3.16 -6.57 -12.41
CA THR A 92 4.55 -6.55 -12.88
C THR A 92 5.35 -5.48 -12.15
N ASP A 93 6.64 -5.36 -12.47
CA ASP A 93 7.50 -4.27 -11.97
C ASP A 93 7.55 -4.16 -10.45
N LYS A 94 7.60 -5.32 -9.76
CA LYS A 94 7.74 -5.38 -8.30
C LYS A 94 8.99 -4.61 -7.86
N ARG A 95 8.78 -3.55 -7.08
CA ARG A 95 9.85 -2.73 -6.51
C ARG A 95 9.60 -2.49 -5.02
N LEU A 96 10.61 -2.75 -4.19
CA LEU A 96 10.55 -2.37 -2.78
C LEU A 96 10.73 -0.85 -2.67
N VAL A 97 9.70 -0.15 -2.21
CA VAL A 97 9.75 1.30 -2.00
C VAL A 97 10.30 1.60 -0.61
N TRP A 98 9.81 0.87 0.38
CA TRP A 98 10.20 1.07 1.77
C TRP A 98 10.01 -0.19 2.58
N ARG A 99 10.88 -0.39 3.58
CA ARG A 99 10.78 -1.44 4.58
C ARG A 99 11.15 -0.86 5.92
N ASP A 100 10.37 -1.18 6.95
CA ASP A 100 10.70 -0.84 8.32
C ASP A 100 11.96 -1.62 8.75
N ASN A 101 13.03 -0.88 9.08
CA ASN A 101 14.31 -1.46 9.53
C ASN A 101 14.53 -1.30 11.04
N ARG A 102 13.48 -0.92 11.80
CA ARG A 102 13.57 -0.69 13.24
C ARG A 102 13.51 -1.97 14.04
#